data_AF-A0A962YY09-F1
#
_entry.id   AF-A0A962YY09-F1
#
_cell.length_a   1.000
_cell.length_b   1.000
_cell.length_c   1.000
_cell.angle_alpha   90.00
_cell.angle_beta   90.00
_cell.angle_gamma   90.00
#
_symmetry.space_group_name_H-M   'P 1'
#
loop_
_entity.id
_entity.type
_entity.pdbx_description
1 polymer ?
#
loop_
_entity_poly.entity_id
_entity_poly.type
_entity_poly.pdbx_seq_one_letter_code
_entity_poly.pdbx_strand_id
1 'polypeptide(L)'
;AEMDKILKTITSIGHEAGLSFVRFKPELEKNQGFYAEIPIKIIALGNYHQMATFMSNVANLNDLFTIHDFKIKRDKPTEEVLTMHVSLRVYQQKFKVQLPIVPVAIPTVPKKQYQAQKQRDPFERPNTDQKKTSKQLYANAILTNVSVSSLKLIGTVSQNNRIWAMIATPQGNIVRITVGYRVGNNQALVTQITENQVKFKVDTDDKDKPRILTITMDEPS
;
A
#
# COMPACT_ATOMS: atom_id res chain seq x y z
N ALA A 1 -39.42 18.45 -11.67
CA ALA A 1 -38.67 19.71 -11.50
C ALA A 1 -37.55 19.56 -10.46
N GLU A 2 -37.82 19.25 -9.20
CA GLU A 2 -36.76 19.11 -8.17
C GLU A 2 -35.95 17.81 -8.32
N MET A 3 -36.62 16.68 -8.57
CA MET A 3 -35.95 15.41 -8.83
C MET A 3 -35.00 15.51 -10.04
N ASP A 4 -35.45 16.10 -11.15
CA ASP A 4 -34.62 16.23 -12.35
C ASP A 4 -33.34 17.04 -12.11
N LYS A 5 -33.42 18.05 -11.23
CA LYS A 5 -32.26 18.83 -10.81
C LYS A 5 -31.27 17.95 -10.04
N ILE A 6 -31.75 17.17 -9.06
CA ILE A 6 -30.91 16.26 -8.27
C ILE A 6 -30.21 15.24 -9.18
N LEU A 7 -30.95 14.62 -10.09
CA LEU A 7 -30.39 13.63 -11.02
C LEU A 7 -29.30 14.26 -11.90
N LYS A 8 -29.53 15.47 -12.43
CA LYS A 8 -28.53 16.21 -13.21
C LYS A 8 -27.30 16.57 -12.38
N THR A 9 -27.49 17.06 -11.16
CA THR A 9 -26.40 17.43 -10.26
C THR A 9 -25.53 16.23 -9.91
N ILE A 10 -26.12 15.09 -9.53
CA ILE A 10 -25.36 13.86 -9.22
C ILE A 10 -24.60 13.37 -10.47
N THR A 11 -25.24 13.43 -11.64
CA THR A 11 -24.59 13.02 -12.90
C THR A 11 -23.41 13.94 -13.24
N SER A 12 -23.55 15.27 -13.08
CA SER A 12 -22.47 16.24 -13.28
C SER A 12 -21.29 15.97 -12.36
N ILE A 13 -21.56 15.77 -11.07
CA ILE A 13 -20.53 15.47 -10.06
C ILE A 13 -19.77 14.19 -10.40
N GLY A 14 -20.46 13.15 -10.88
CA GLY A 14 -19.81 11.91 -11.30
C GLY A 14 -18.90 12.11 -12.52
N HIS A 15 -19.36 12.87 -13.51
CA HIS A 15 -18.54 13.21 -14.68
C HIS A 15 -17.31 14.05 -14.31
N GLU A 16 -17.49 15.07 -13.47
CA GLU A 16 -16.39 15.91 -12.94
C GLU A 16 -15.38 15.11 -12.12
N ALA A 17 -15.83 14.10 -11.38
CA ALA A 17 -14.96 13.17 -10.68
C ALA A 17 -14.26 12.16 -11.61
N GLY A 18 -14.57 12.15 -12.91
CA GLY A 18 -13.98 11.25 -13.90
C GLY A 18 -14.57 9.83 -13.90
N LEU A 19 -15.77 9.64 -13.35
CA LEU A 19 -16.47 8.36 -13.37
C LEU A 19 -17.28 8.18 -14.65
N SER A 20 -17.35 6.94 -15.14
CA SER A 20 -18.24 6.53 -16.23
C SER A 20 -19.44 5.78 -15.68
N PHE A 21 -20.66 6.30 -15.88
CA PHE A 21 -21.87 5.65 -15.41
C PHE A 21 -22.33 4.55 -16.36
N VAL A 22 -22.43 3.32 -15.85
CA VAL A 22 -23.00 2.18 -16.57
C VAL A 22 -24.51 2.11 -16.37
N ARG A 23 -24.96 2.44 -15.16
CA ARG A 23 -26.39 2.46 -14.82
C ARG A 23 -26.67 3.59 -13.85
N PHE A 24 -27.65 4.40 -14.18
CA PHE A 24 -28.18 5.43 -13.30
C PHE A 24 -29.69 5.42 -13.48
N LYS A 25 -30.39 4.67 -12.62
CA LYS A 25 -31.84 4.44 -12.78
C LYS A 25 -32.58 4.72 -11.46
N PRO A 26 -33.44 5.76 -11.43
CA PRO A 26 -34.42 5.94 -10.37
C PRO A 26 -35.42 4.79 -10.37
N GLU A 27 -35.78 4.33 -9.17
CA GLU A 27 -36.85 3.36 -8.95
C GLU A 27 -38.18 4.08 -8.67
N LEU A 28 -39.24 3.28 -8.56
CA LEU A 28 -40.55 3.80 -8.19
C LEU A 28 -40.51 4.42 -6.80
N GLU A 29 -41.23 5.53 -6.67
CA GLU A 29 -41.44 6.23 -5.40
C GLU A 29 -42.13 5.30 -4.40
N LYS A 30 -41.60 5.24 -3.18
CA LYS A 30 -42.21 4.52 -2.07
C LYS A 30 -42.73 5.51 -1.04
N ASN A 31 -44.04 5.58 -0.91
CA ASN A 31 -44.69 6.43 0.08
C ASN A 31 -44.60 5.81 1.47
N GLN A 32 -44.13 6.59 2.44
CA GLN A 32 -43.96 6.23 3.85
C GLN A 32 -44.89 7.08 4.75
N GLY A 33 -46.04 7.50 4.20
CA GLY A 33 -47.00 8.35 4.89
C GLY A 33 -46.66 9.84 4.80
N PHE A 34 -45.79 10.35 5.69
CA PHE A 34 -45.47 11.78 5.76
C PHE A 34 -44.35 12.21 4.78
N TYR A 35 -43.61 11.24 4.25
CA TYR A 35 -42.55 11.41 3.27
C TYR A 35 -42.60 10.32 2.22
N ALA A 36 -41.89 10.51 1.12
CA ALA A 36 -41.61 9.49 0.14
C ALA A 36 -40.11 9.31 -0.02
N GLU A 37 -39.68 8.06 -0.20
CA GLU A 37 -38.31 7.72 -0.58
C GLU A 37 -38.26 7.34 -2.06
N ILE A 38 -37.25 7.83 -2.77
CA ILE A 38 -37.00 7.48 -4.18
C ILE A 38 -35.60 6.87 -4.26
N PRO A 39 -35.51 5.53 -4.35
CA PRO A 39 -34.23 4.85 -4.51
C PRO A 39 -33.64 5.09 -5.90
N ILE A 40 -32.33 5.32 -5.98
CA ILE A 40 -31.58 5.50 -7.21
C ILE A 40 -30.43 4.50 -7.19
N LYS A 41 -30.50 3.51 -8.09
CA LYS A 41 -29.43 2.53 -8.26
C LYS A 41 -28.39 3.06 -9.23
N ILE A 42 -27.15 3.09 -8.77
CA ILE A 42 -26.00 3.61 -9.50
C ILE A 42 -24.96 2.52 -9.65
N ILE A 43 -24.51 2.30 -10.89
CA ILE A 43 -23.34 1.50 -11.23
C ILE A 43 -22.40 2.41 -12.02
N ALA A 44 -21.18 2.59 -11.51
CA ALA A 44 -20.16 3.45 -12.12
C ALA A 44 -18.81 2.76 -12.17
N LEU A 45 -18.03 3.11 -13.20
CA LEU A 45 -16.67 2.64 -13.45
C LEU A 45 -15.67 3.77 -13.20
N GLY A 46 -14.53 3.43 -12.62
CA GLY A 46 -13.43 4.37 -12.39
C GLY A 46 -12.38 3.79 -11.43
N ASN A 47 -11.40 4.60 -11.04
CA ASN A 47 -10.46 4.22 -9.98
C ASN A 47 -11.02 4.57 -8.59
N TYR A 48 -10.36 4.08 -7.53
CA TYR A 48 -10.81 4.32 -6.15
C TYR A 48 -10.89 5.81 -5.79
N HIS A 49 -9.92 6.61 -6.22
CA HIS A 49 -9.86 8.04 -5.89
C HIS A 49 -10.98 8.83 -6.55
N GLN A 50 -11.33 8.50 -7.79
CA GLN A 50 -12.47 9.08 -8.50
C GLN A 50 -13.79 8.74 -7.79
N MET A 51 -13.95 7.47 -7.37
CA MET A 51 -15.13 7.02 -6.61
C MET A 51 -15.26 7.74 -5.26
N ALA A 52 -14.16 7.87 -4.53
CA ALA A 52 -14.16 8.56 -3.25
C ALA A 52 -14.41 10.08 -3.40
N THR A 53 -13.87 10.70 -4.45
CA THR A 53 -14.14 12.10 -4.79
C THR A 53 -15.63 12.31 -5.09
N PHE A 54 -16.21 11.43 -5.91
CA PHE A 54 -17.65 11.45 -6.19
C PHE A 54 -18.49 11.32 -4.90
N MET A 55 -18.21 10.33 -4.05
CA MET A 55 -18.92 10.15 -2.78
C MET A 55 -18.79 11.36 -1.84
N SER A 56 -17.58 11.93 -1.75
CA SER A 56 -17.34 13.14 -0.95
C SER A 56 -18.13 14.34 -1.48
N ASN A 57 -18.20 14.53 -2.79
CA ASN A 57 -18.94 15.62 -3.39
C ASN A 57 -20.46 15.43 -3.25
N VAL A 58 -20.95 14.20 -3.46
CA VAL A 58 -22.35 13.86 -3.21
C VAL A 58 -22.72 14.12 -1.75
N ALA A 59 -21.90 13.70 -0.79
CA ALA A 59 -22.13 13.94 0.64
C ALA A 59 -22.15 15.43 1.06
N ASN A 60 -21.62 16.33 0.21
CA ASN A 60 -21.65 17.78 0.45
C ASN A 60 -22.87 18.48 -0.17
N LEU A 61 -23.75 17.76 -0.86
CA LEU A 61 -25.00 18.33 -1.37
C LEU A 61 -25.93 18.73 -0.19
N ASN A 62 -26.64 19.84 -0.36
CA ASN A 62 -27.61 20.34 0.64
C ASN A 62 -28.95 19.57 0.61
N ASP A 63 -29.07 18.53 -0.21
CA ASP A 63 -30.26 17.69 -0.31
C ASP A 63 -30.26 16.58 0.75
N LEU A 64 -31.44 16.06 1.12
CA LEU A 64 -31.57 14.95 2.06
C LEU A 64 -31.51 13.60 1.33
N PHE A 65 -30.37 12.94 1.40
CA PHE A 65 -30.18 11.59 0.86
C PHE A 65 -29.47 10.69 1.86
N THR A 66 -29.68 9.38 1.68
CA THR A 66 -28.96 8.33 2.40
C THR A 66 -28.29 7.40 1.41
N ILE A 67 -27.15 6.83 1.82
CA ILE A 67 -26.35 5.92 1.01
C ILE A 67 -26.56 4.51 1.55
N HIS A 68 -26.92 3.59 0.67
CA HIS A 68 -27.14 2.18 0.98
C HIS A 68 -26.38 1.28 0.01
N ASP A 69 -26.13 0.05 0.45
CA ASP A 69 -25.63 -1.05 -0.38
C ASP A 69 -24.36 -0.73 -1.17
N PHE A 70 -23.45 0.04 -0.55
CA PHE A 70 -22.19 0.43 -1.16
C PHE A 70 -21.25 -0.78 -1.29
N LYS A 71 -20.86 -1.09 -2.54
CA LYS A 71 -19.93 -2.18 -2.86
C LYS A 71 -18.98 -1.73 -3.97
N ILE A 72 -17.69 -1.97 -3.78
CA ILE A 72 -16.68 -1.80 -4.82
C ILE A 72 -16.13 -3.18 -5.16
N LYS A 73 -15.99 -3.48 -6.45
CA LYS A 73 -15.39 -4.71 -6.96
C LYS A 73 -14.41 -4.40 -8.06
N ARG A 74 -13.42 -5.27 -8.21
CA ARG A 74 -12.55 -5.31 -9.38
C ARG A 74 -12.96 -6.52 -10.21
N ASP A 75 -13.34 -6.30 -11.47
CA ASP A 75 -13.86 -7.37 -12.33
C ASP A 75 -12.74 -8.29 -12.85
N LYS A 76 -11.53 -7.75 -13.11
CA LYS A 76 -10.34 -8.54 -13.44
C LYS A 76 -9.11 -8.13 -12.64
N PRO A 77 -8.26 -9.06 -12.17
CA PRO A 77 -7.11 -8.76 -11.31
C PRO A 77 -6.08 -7.79 -11.91
N THR A 78 -5.99 -7.74 -13.23
CA THR A 78 -5.05 -6.91 -14.00
C THR A 78 -5.63 -5.57 -14.45
N GLU A 79 -6.92 -5.34 -14.23
CA GLU A 79 -7.57 -4.08 -14.61
C GLU A 79 -7.49 -3.07 -13.45
N GLU A 80 -7.06 -1.86 -13.77
CA GLU A 80 -7.02 -0.72 -12.83
C GLU A 80 -8.43 -0.15 -12.58
N VAL A 81 -9.38 -0.45 -13.48
CA VAL A 81 -10.76 0.03 -13.39
C VAL A 81 -11.54 -0.81 -12.37
N LEU A 82 -12.21 -0.11 -11.46
CA LEU A 82 -13.12 -0.68 -10.47
C LEU A 82 -14.57 -0.42 -10.88
N THR A 83 -15.45 -1.30 -10.40
CA THR A 83 -16.91 -1.19 -10.55
C THR A 83 -17.52 -0.90 -9.18
N MET A 84 -18.19 0.24 -9.05
CA MET A 84 -18.91 0.67 -7.86
C MET A 84 -20.41 0.46 -8.02
N HIS A 85 -21.01 -0.22 -7.05
CA HIS A 85 -22.46 -0.35 -6.89
C HIS A 85 -22.87 0.47 -5.65
N VAL A 86 -23.83 1.36 -5.81
CA VAL A 86 -24.38 2.15 -4.70
C VAL A 86 -25.86 2.42 -4.93
N SER A 87 -26.64 2.42 -3.84
CA SER A 87 -28.05 2.79 -3.84
C SER A 87 -28.23 4.06 -3.04
N LEU A 88 -28.56 5.17 -3.70
CA LEU A 88 -28.95 6.40 -3.00
C LEU A 88 -30.45 6.34 -2.72
N ARG A 89 -30.90 6.85 -1.57
CA ARG A 89 -32.34 7.11 -1.33
C ARG A 89 -32.53 8.58 -1.08
N VAL A 90 -33.34 9.22 -1.93
CA VAL A 90 -33.69 10.63 -1.82
C VAL A 90 -35.03 10.73 -1.10
N TYR A 91 -35.13 11.61 -0.10
CA TYR A 91 -36.35 11.79 0.68
C TYR A 91 -37.05 13.08 0.26
N GLN A 92 -38.36 12.98 0.01
CA GLN A 92 -39.22 14.12 -0.29
C GLN A 92 -40.33 14.20 0.74
N GLN A 93 -40.51 15.38 1.33
CA GLN A 93 -41.61 15.63 2.25
C GLN A 93 -42.93 15.76 1.45
N LYS A 94 -43.94 14.95 1.79
CA LYS A 94 -45.25 14.99 1.12
C LYS A 94 -46.24 15.93 1.82
N PHE A 95 -46.03 16.21 3.12
CA PHE A 95 -46.91 17.06 3.92
C PHE A 95 -46.11 18.03 4.79
N LYS A 96 -46.50 19.31 4.83
CA LYS A 96 -45.97 20.28 5.81
C LYS A 96 -46.49 19.94 7.20
N VAL A 97 -45.70 19.22 8.00
CA VAL A 97 -46.02 19.01 9.41
C VAL A 97 -45.59 20.28 10.16
N GLN A 98 -46.53 21.01 10.75
CA GLN A 98 -46.22 22.04 11.73
C GLN A 98 -45.94 21.34 13.06
N LEU A 99 -44.69 20.92 13.25
CA LEU A 99 -44.21 20.57 14.59
C LEU A 99 -43.89 21.88 15.33
N PRO A 100 -44.15 21.99 16.66
CA PRO A 100 -43.55 23.06 17.44
C PRO A 100 -42.02 22.94 17.27
N ILE A 101 -41.39 24.01 16.80
CA ILE A 101 -39.94 24.05 16.54
C ILE A 101 -39.25 24.00 17.91
N VAL A 102 -38.98 22.80 18.42
CA VAL A 102 -38.05 22.64 19.53
C VAL A 102 -36.65 22.65 18.92
N PRO A 103 -35.76 23.59 19.29
CA PRO A 103 -34.40 23.60 18.78
C PRO A 103 -33.68 22.35 19.32
N VAL A 104 -33.64 21.29 18.53
CA VAL A 104 -32.77 20.15 18.78
C VAL A 104 -31.37 20.58 18.33
N ALA A 105 -30.42 20.62 19.25
CA ALA A 105 -29.02 20.82 18.91
C ALA A 105 -28.58 19.67 18.00
N ILE A 106 -28.41 19.93 16.71
CA ILE A 106 -27.83 18.97 15.79
C ILE A 106 -26.36 18.83 16.20
N PRO A 107 -25.87 17.62 16.55
CA PRO A 107 -24.45 17.44 16.79
C PRO A 107 -23.70 17.82 15.51
N THR A 108 -22.84 18.83 15.59
CA THR A 108 -21.97 19.22 14.48
C THR A 108 -21.00 18.09 14.21
N VAL A 109 -21.31 17.25 13.23
CA VAL A 109 -20.35 16.27 12.71
C VAL A 109 -19.29 17.07 11.94
N PRO A 110 -18.01 17.01 12.34
CA PRO A 110 -16.97 17.70 11.59
C PRO A 110 -16.93 17.15 10.16
N LYS A 111 -17.06 18.04 9.16
CA LYS A 111 -16.95 17.67 7.75
C LYS A 111 -15.54 17.11 7.51
N LYS A 112 -15.41 15.79 7.41
CA LYS A 112 -14.16 15.16 6.96
C LYS A 112 -14.06 15.31 5.45
N GLN A 113 -13.30 16.28 4.97
CA GLN A 113 -12.87 16.30 3.58
C GLN A 113 -11.94 15.12 3.33
N TYR A 114 -12.22 14.35 2.28
CA TYR A 114 -11.36 13.27 1.83
C TYR A 114 -10.04 13.85 1.28
N GLN A 115 -8.93 13.62 1.98
CA GLN A 115 -7.59 14.09 1.57
C GLN A 115 -6.72 12.97 0.97
N ALA A 116 -7.33 11.96 0.33
CA ALA A 116 -6.60 10.75 -0.01
C ALA A 116 -5.91 10.78 -1.38
N GLN A 117 -5.90 11.89 -2.13
CA GLN A 117 -5.03 12.00 -3.32
C GLN A 117 -3.53 11.81 -3.00
N LYS A 118 -3.13 11.95 -1.72
CA LYS A 118 -1.77 11.65 -1.25
C LYS A 118 -1.62 10.26 -0.63
N GLN A 119 -2.72 9.51 -0.49
CA GLN A 119 -2.73 8.18 0.13
C GLN A 119 -2.86 7.11 -0.95
N ARG A 120 -2.35 5.93 -0.66
CA ARG A 120 -2.34 4.79 -1.57
C ARG A 120 -3.75 4.23 -1.78
N ASP A 121 -4.06 3.80 -3.01
CA ASP A 121 -5.30 3.07 -3.29
C ASP A 121 -5.34 1.75 -2.46
N PRO A 122 -6.35 1.55 -1.61
CA PRO A 122 -6.47 0.37 -0.75
C PRO A 122 -6.79 -0.92 -1.52
N PHE A 123 -7.24 -0.82 -2.77
CA PHE A 123 -7.50 -1.95 -3.65
C PHE A 123 -6.31 -2.27 -4.56
N GLU A 124 -5.31 -1.39 -4.65
CA GLU A 124 -4.03 -1.82 -5.19
C GLU A 124 -3.41 -2.84 -4.24
N ARG A 125 -3.07 -4.02 -4.79
CA ARG A 125 -2.28 -5.00 -4.05
C ARG A 125 -1.03 -4.29 -3.53
N PRO A 126 -0.68 -4.37 -2.22
CA PRO A 126 0.60 -3.87 -1.76
C PRO A 126 1.65 -4.42 -2.70
N ASN A 127 2.50 -3.54 -3.23
CA ASN A 127 3.57 -3.98 -4.10
C ASN A 127 4.48 -4.87 -3.24
N THR A 128 4.28 -6.19 -3.31
CA THR A 128 5.19 -7.16 -2.72
C THR A 128 6.53 -7.13 -3.44
N ASP A 129 6.56 -6.51 -4.61
CA ASP A 129 7.76 -5.94 -5.21
C ASP A 129 7.93 -4.50 -4.73
N GLN A 130 8.08 -4.32 -3.41
CA GLN A 130 9.01 -3.29 -2.99
C GLN A 130 10.32 -3.60 -3.70
N LYS A 131 10.56 -2.85 -4.78
CA LYS A 131 11.84 -2.51 -5.37
C LYS A 131 12.96 -3.21 -4.61
N LYS A 132 13.36 -4.40 -5.08
CA LYS A 132 14.64 -5.04 -4.75
C LYS A 132 15.73 -4.06 -5.17
N THR A 133 15.91 -3.00 -4.40
CA THR A 133 17.12 -2.21 -4.41
C THR A 133 18.14 -3.13 -3.76
N SER A 134 18.91 -3.80 -4.64
CA SER A 134 19.77 -4.97 -4.43
C SER A 134 19.04 -6.32 -4.32
N LYS A 135 19.33 -7.20 -5.27
CA LYS A 135 19.18 -8.65 -5.14
C LYS A 135 19.86 -9.11 -3.83
N GLN A 136 19.11 -9.21 -2.73
CA GLN A 136 19.47 -10.15 -1.67
C GLN A 136 19.12 -11.54 -2.19
N LEU A 137 20.00 -12.06 -3.05
CA LEU A 137 19.85 -13.35 -3.72
C LEU A 137 19.99 -14.53 -2.72
N TYR A 138 20.42 -14.25 -1.49
CA TYR A 138 20.66 -15.23 -0.44
C TYR A 138 20.30 -14.65 0.94
N ALA A 139 19.54 -15.41 1.75
CA ALA A 139 19.05 -15.00 3.08
C ALA A 139 20.16 -14.72 4.11
N ASN A 140 21.38 -15.19 3.83
CA ASN A 140 22.59 -15.05 4.63
C ASN A 140 23.60 -14.06 4.01
N ALA A 141 23.15 -13.20 3.09
CA ALA A 141 23.98 -12.16 2.50
C ALA A 141 24.00 -10.89 3.36
N ILE A 142 25.18 -10.51 3.83
CA ILE A 142 25.46 -9.33 4.65
C ILE A 142 26.50 -8.43 3.97
N LEU A 143 26.57 -7.17 4.40
CA LEU A 143 27.56 -6.19 3.90
C LEU A 143 27.54 -6.04 2.36
N THR A 144 26.37 -6.16 1.74
CA THR A 144 26.19 -6.18 0.26
C THR A 144 26.66 -4.92 -0.46
N ASN A 145 26.97 -3.85 0.26
CA ASN A 145 27.44 -2.58 -0.30
C ASN A 145 28.95 -2.35 -0.05
N VAL A 146 29.68 -3.32 0.51
CA VAL A 146 31.10 -3.20 0.87
C VAL A 146 31.93 -4.22 0.10
N SER A 147 33.13 -3.86 -0.36
CA SER A 147 34.04 -4.82 -1.00
C SER A 147 34.69 -5.73 0.04
N VAL A 148 34.74 -7.04 -0.21
CA VAL A 148 35.37 -8.02 0.69
C VAL A 148 36.84 -7.70 0.94
N SER A 149 37.55 -7.13 -0.05
CA SER A 149 38.95 -6.72 0.09
C SER A 149 39.17 -5.55 1.05
N SER A 150 38.13 -4.78 1.35
CA SER A 150 38.20 -3.65 2.28
C SER A 150 37.87 -4.03 3.73
N LEU A 151 37.51 -5.30 3.95
CA LEU A 151 37.16 -5.82 5.27
C LEU A 151 38.42 -6.24 6.01
N LYS A 152 38.43 -6.00 7.32
CA LYS A 152 39.54 -6.41 8.20
C LYS A 152 39.07 -7.46 9.20
N LEU A 153 39.87 -8.51 9.40
CA LEU A 153 39.62 -9.50 10.44
C LEU A 153 40.14 -8.97 11.78
N ILE A 154 39.24 -8.78 12.75
CA ILE A 154 39.57 -8.30 14.10
C ILE A 154 39.85 -9.47 15.04
N GLY A 155 39.25 -10.63 14.78
CA GLY A 155 39.50 -11.84 15.56
C GLY A 155 38.43 -12.90 15.30
N THR A 156 38.60 -14.06 15.93
CA THR A 156 37.61 -15.13 15.92
C THR A 156 37.16 -15.46 17.34
N VAL A 157 35.88 -15.82 17.48
CA VAL A 157 35.27 -16.22 18.75
C VAL A 157 34.56 -17.55 18.55
N SER A 158 34.92 -18.54 19.37
CA SER A 158 34.31 -19.86 19.35
C SER A 158 33.39 -20.01 20.56
N GLN A 159 32.09 -20.20 20.32
CA GLN A 159 31.10 -20.41 21.38
C GLN A 159 30.09 -21.46 20.92
N ASN A 160 29.73 -22.40 21.80
CA ASN A 160 28.74 -23.45 21.52
C ASN A 160 29.05 -24.26 20.25
N ASN A 161 30.31 -24.66 20.07
CA ASN A 161 30.80 -25.42 18.92
C ASN A 161 30.62 -24.71 17.55
N ARG A 162 30.50 -23.37 17.57
CA ARG A 162 30.44 -22.53 16.36
C ARG A 162 31.52 -21.46 16.44
N ILE A 163 32.30 -21.36 15.36
CA ILE A 163 33.34 -20.35 15.20
C ILE A 163 32.75 -19.17 14.44
N TRP A 164 32.87 -17.98 15.02
CA TRP A 164 32.48 -16.73 14.41
C TRP A 164 33.73 -15.90 14.15
N ALA A 165 33.79 -15.23 13.01
CA ALA A 165 34.79 -14.20 12.75
C ALA A 165 34.19 -12.82 12.98
N MET A 166 34.95 -11.94 13.64
CA MET A 166 34.62 -10.54 13.83
C MET A 166 35.29 -9.73 12.73
N ILE A 167 34.48 -9.11 11.88
CA ILE A 167 34.94 -8.36 10.71
C ILE A 167 34.65 -6.87 10.90
N ALA A 168 35.68 -6.04 10.79
CA ALA A 168 35.55 -4.58 10.71
C ALA A 168 35.26 -4.16 9.28
N THR A 169 34.25 -3.30 9.14
CA THR A 169 34.01 -2.54 7.91
C THR A 169 34.90 -1.30 7.86
N PRO A 170 35.17 -0.72 6.67
CA PRO A 170 35.86 0.57 6.55
C PRO A 170 35.20 1.72 7.31
N GLN A 171 33.89 1.58 7.60
CA GLN A 171 33.09 2.55 8.35
C GLN A 171 33.22 2.38 9.88
N GLY A 172 34.06 1.45 10.35
CA GLY A 172 34.28 1.21 11.78
C GLY A 172 33.27 0.29 12.45
N ASN A 173 32.23 -0.17 11.74
CA ASN A 173 31.28 -1.14 12.29
C ASN A 173 31.87 -2.55 12.33
N ILE A 174 31.64 -3.27 13.42
CA ILE A 174 32.07 -4.66 13.61
C ILE A 174 30.88 -5.59 13.40
N VAL A 175 31.05 -6.60 12.55
CA VAL A 175 30.01 -7.59 12.25
C VAL A 175 30.54 -8.99 12.48
N ARG A 176 29.72 -9.83 13.11
CA ARG A 176 30.00 -11.26 13.31
C ARG A 176 29.55 -12.07 12.10
N ILE A 177 30.41 -12.95 11.59
CA ILE A 177 30.13 -13.82 10.44
C ILE A 177 30.47 -15.27 10.79
N THR A 178 29.74 -16.23 10.23
CA THR A 178 30.02 -17.67 10.37
C THR A 178 30.11 -18.33 9.00
N VAL A 179 30.68 -19.55 8.94
CA VAL A 179 30.72 -20.36 7.72
C VAL A 179 29.33 -20.47 7.10
N GLY A 180 29.27 -20.33 5.78
CA GLY A 180 28.04 -20.31 5.01
C GLY A 180 27.48 -18.91 4.73
N TYR A 181 27.93 -17.86 5.42
CA TYR A 181 27.48 -16.48 5.13
C TYR A 181 28.02 -16.00 3.78
N ARG A 182 27.26 -15.13 3.10
CA ARG A 182 27.75 -14.40 1.91
C ARG A 182 28.04 -12.97 2.31
N VAL A 183 29.24 -12.49 1.97
CA VAL A 183 29.75 -11.21 2.44
C VAL A 183 30.14 -10.34 1.26
N GLY A 184 29.80 -9.06 1.34
CA GLY A 184 30.25 -8.05 0.39
C GLY A 184 29.40 -7.94 -0.87
N ASN A 185 29.72 -6.95 -1.69
CA ASN A 185 29.12 -6.70 -3.01
C ASN A 185 29.27 -7.88 -3.99
N ASN A 186 30.36 -8.64 -3.88
CA ASN A 186 30.62 -9.84 -4.68
C ASN A 186 29.99 -11.12 -4.09
N GLN A 187 29.20 -10.99 -3.02
CA GLN A 187 28.50 -12.10 -2.37
C GLN A 187 29.41 -13.30 -2.03
N ALA A 188 30.64 -13.02 -1.56
CA ALA A 188 31.65 -14.03 -1.33
C ALA A 188 31.24 -14.97 -0.19
N LEU A 189 31.21 -16.28 -0.47
CA LEU A 189 30.80 -17.31 0.48
C LEU A 189 31.93 -17.60 1.47
N VAL A 190 31.66 -17.49 2.77
CA VAL A 190 32.58 -17.92 3.83
C VAL A 190 32.66 -19.44 3.81
N THR A 191 33.80 -19.97 3.38
CA THR A 191 34.02 -21.42 3.30
C THR A 191 34.76 -21.96 4.52
N GLN A 192 35.65 -21.16 5.10
CA GLN A 192 36.47 -21.58 6.24
C GLN A 192 36.81 -20.39 7.12
N ILE A 193 36.69 -20.58 8.44
CA ILE A 193 37.15 -19.64 9.47
C ILE A 193 38.21 -20.37 10.30
N THR A 194 39.35 -19.74 10.47
CA THR A 194 40.45 -20.20 11.34
C THR A 194 40.83 -19.07 12.28
N GLU A 195 41.72 -19.33 13.24
CA GLU A 195 42.09 -18.37 14.28
C GLU A 195 42.58 -17.03 13.72
N ASN A 196 43.36 -17.06 12.64
CA ASN A 196 44.05 -15.90 12.07
C ASN A 196 43.63 -15.56 10.63
N GLN A 197 42.75 -16.34 9.99
CA GLN A 197 42.30 -16.06 8.63
C GLN A 197 40.88 -16.53 8.36
N VAL A 198 40.21 -15.84 7.44
CA VAL A 198 38.91 -16.22 6.89
C VAL A 198 39.04 -16.37 5.38
N LYS A 199 38.62 -17.53 4.86
CA LYS A 199 38.58 -17.82 3.42
C LYS A 199 37.19 -17.60 2.87
N PHE A 200 37.14 -16.91 1.75
CA PHE A 200 35.93 -16.62 1.00
C PHE A 200 36.06 -17.18 -0.41
N LYS A 201 34.94 -17.69 -0.94
CA LYS A 201 34.81 -18.15 -2.32
C LYS A 201 33.90 -17.18 -3.07
N VAL A 202 34.41 -16.59 -4.15
CA VAL A 202 33.61 -15.75 -5.06
C VAL A 202 33.23 -16.59 -6.28
N ASP A 203 31.94 -16.61 -6.60
CA ASP A 203 31.42 -17.24 -7.81
C ASP A 203 31.65 -16.26 -8.98
N THR A 204 32.49 -16.66 -9.95
CA THR A 204 32.76 -15.91 -11.19
C THR A 204 31.86 -16.46 -12.30
N ASP A 205 31.40 -15.61 -13.22
CA ASP A 205 30.52 -15.98 -14.34
C ASP A 205 31.20 -16.90 -15.37
N ASP A 206 32.54 -16.85 -15.38
CA ASP A 206 33.37 -17.77 -16.14
C ASP A 206 33.35 -19.16 -15.47
N LYS A 207 32.96 -20.19 -16.23
CA LYS A 207 32.80 -21.58 -15.74
C LYS A 207 34.11 -22.22 -15.23
N ASP A 208 35.22 -21.49 -15.29
CA ASP A 208 36.54 -21.94 -14.86
C ASP A 208 37.00 -21.26 -13.55
N LYS A 209 36.94 -22.06 -12.49
CA LYS A 209 37.59 -21.92 -11.18
C LYS A 209 37.13 -20.73 -10.30
N PRO A 210 36.56 -21.01 -9.11
CA PRO A 210 36.18 -19.95 -8.19
C PRO A 210 37.39 -19.18 -7.66
N ARG A 211 37.27 -17.86 -7.52
CA ARG A 211 38.31 -17.03 -6.93
C ARG A 211 38.24 -17.14 -5.41
N ILE A 212 39.34 -17.58 -4.78
CA ILE A 212 39.47 -17.63 -3.32
C ILE A 212 40.06 -16.31 -2.85
N LEU A 213 39.36 -15.64 -1.94
CA LEU A 213 39.87 -14.48 -1.21
C LEU A 213 40.20 -14.93 0.21
N THR A 214 41.37 -14.54 0.72
CA THR A 214 41.74 -14.82 2.11
C THR A 214 41.97 -13.49 2.80
N ILE A 215 41.30 -13.27 3.93
CA ILE A 215 41.57 -12.13 4.82
C ILE A 215 42.33 -12.71 6.00
N THR A 216 43.54 -12.22 6.22
CA THR A 216 44.35 -12.54 7.39
C THR A 216 44.15 -11.46 8.45
N MET A 217 44.28 -11.84 9.72
CA MET A 217 44.32 -10.90 10.84
C MET A 217 45.57 -10.02 10.68
N ASP A 218 45.37 -8.70 10.63
CA ASP A 218 46.49 -7.76 10.67
C ASP A 218 47.21 -7.97 12.02
N GLU A 219 48.53 -8.24 11.98
CA GLU A 219 49.32 -8.30 13.22
C GLU A 219 49.26 -6.93 13.91
N PRO A 220 49.07 -6.89 15.24
CA PRO A 220 49.13 -5.62 15.96
C PRO A 220 50.55 -5.06 15.85
N SER A 221 50.66 -3.90 15.20
CA SER A 221 51.84 -3.04 15.22
C SER A 221 52.10 -2.46 16.60
#